data_AF-A0A200QNM4-F1
#
_entry.id   AF-A0A200QNM4-F1
#
_cell.length_a   1.000
_cell.length_b   1.000
_cell.length_c   1.000
_cell.angle_alpha   90.00
_cell.angle_beta   90.00
_cell.angle_gamma   90.00
#
_symmetry.space_group_name_H-M   'P 1'
#
loop_
_entity.id
_entity.type
_entity.pdbx_description
1 polymer ?
#
loop_
_entity_poly.entity_id
_entity_poly.type
_entity_poly.pdbx_seq_one_letter_code
_entity_poly.pdbx_strand_id
1 'polypeptide(L)'
;MAVASAVPLSSPNYSSAILPRRPRISVTNKCKQNPPKISPVDSGVIQLHNWSQCRRLSNPIRVLGPGSSGFLKMEPTDYSSTRPQRITVKSKATKEGSNSVGLPSAVEILHLVVSLGIILAMDKFLKRVFVAAAIKFPSALFGMFCVFSVLMILDSIVPPAASSLMGFFDPAIMFIQRWLPLFYVPSLVVLPLAVKDIPAASGVKICFIIAAGWLASLSVAGYTAIAVRNLVKTEMVAAEPMSKPSPFSSVELWTWTGVFISSFAVAFLYPTALGTSARTCLPFLLAATVLGYMVGSGFPSEVKKVLHPIICCALSADLAALAFGYFSRSGMDAVLGDYLTKVSSNPGAGDILMGFLGSVIISFAFSMFKQRKLVKRHAAEIFSSVIISTIFSLYSTAVVGRLVGLEPSLTLSILPRCITVALALSIVSLFDGANASLTAAVVVVTGLVGANFVQTMLDKLRLQDPIARGIATASSAHGLGTAALSAKEPEALPFCAIAYALTGIFGSLICSVPLVRKSLLLIVGS
;
A
#
# COMPACT_ATOMS: atom_id res chain seq x y z
N MET A 1 56.59 -22.82 24.34
CA MET A 1 57.50 -22.24 23.34
C MET A 1 57.04 -20.80 23.12
N ALA A 2 57.43 -19.83 23.96
CA ALA A 2 58.73 -19.12 23.96
C ALA A 2 58.76 -18.12 22.77
N VAL A 3 58.89 -16.79 22.89
CA VAL A 3 59.52 -15.89 23.88
C VAL A 3 59.01 -14.44 23.72
N ALA A 4 58.85 -13.73 24.86
CA ALA A 4 59.05 -12.29 25.24
C ALA A 4 58.79 -11.12 24.24
N SER A 5 58.35 -9.91 24.65
CA SER A 5 58.90 -9.07 25.74
C SER A 5 57.94 -7.96 26.26
N ALA A 6 58.21 -7.55 27.51
CA ALA A 6 57.59 -6.56 28.40
C ALA A 6 57.93 -5.07 28.03
N VAL A 7 57.06 -4.03 28.21
CA VAL A 7 56.81 -3.09 29.37
C VAL A 7 58.02 -2.17 29.71
N PRO A 8 57.96 -0.89 30.25
CA PRO A 8 56.88 0.00 30.77
C PRO A 8 56.94 1.54 30.44
N LEU A 9 55.90 2.27 30.92
CA LEU A 9 55.82 3.63 31.55
C LEU A 9 56.60 4.84 30.99
N SER A 10 55.87 5.95 30.72
CA SER A 10 56.20 7.28 31.27
C SER A 10 55.04 8.28 31.09
N SER A 11 54.80 9.08 32.12
CA SER A 11 54.09 10.37 32.08
C SER A 11 55.11 11.45 32.46
N PRO A 12 54.97 12.70 31.98
CA PRO A 12 54.71 13.78 32.95
C PRO A 12 53.89 15.00 32.44
N ASN A 13 53.10 15.55 33.36
CA ASN A 13 52.87 16.96 33.76
C ASN A 13 52.76 18.16 32.77
N TYR A 14 51.64 18.90 32.97
CA TYR A 14 51.45 20.36 33.12
C TYR A 14 52.10 21.38 32.15
N SER A 15 51.27 22.14 31.40
CA SER A 15 50.79 23.51 31.76
C SER A 15 50.30 24.35 30.56
N SER A 16 49.10 24.90 30.74
CA SER A 16 48.56 26.21 30.29
C SER A 16 48.94 26.85 28.94
N ALA A 17 47.93 27.18 28.11
CA ALA A 17 47.70 28.56 27.63
C ALA A 17 46.45 28.73 26.71
N ILE A 18 45.54 29.60 27.15
CA ILE A 18 44.83 30.64 26.36
C ILE A 18 43.63 30.23 25.47
N LEU A 19 42.43 30.56 25.97
CA LEU A 19 41.19 30.80 25.22
C LEU A 19 41.23 32.18 24.53
N PRO A 20 40.41 32.39 23.48
CA PRO A 20 39.32 33.35 23.67
C PRO A 20 37.95 32.92 23.11
N ARG A 21 36.95 33.06 24.00
CA ARG A 21 35.57 33.61 23.86
C ARG A 21 34.74 33.31 22.60
N ARG A 22 33.62 32.60 22.79
CA ARG A 22 32.36 32.78 22.04
C ARG A 22 31.40 33.66 22.85
N PRO A 23 30.60 34.56 22.24
CA PRO A 23 29.62 35.35 22.96
C PRO A 23 28.35 34.55 23.29
N ARG A 24 27.86 34.77 24.51
CA ARG A 24 26.59 34.30 25.07
C ARG A 24 25.68 35.54 25.17
N ILE A 25 24.47 35.48 24.63
CA ILE A 25 23.41 36.45 24.95
C ILE A 25 22.29 35.68 25.67
N SER A 26 22.05 36.09 26.91
CA SER A 26 20.93 35.68 27.76
C SER A 26 19.94 36.82 27.85
N VAL A 27 18.64 36.54 27.77
CA VAL A 27 17.60 37.41 28.34
C VAL A 27 16.64 36.54 29.15
N THR A 28 16.63 36.81 30.45
CA THR A 28 15.66 36.37 31.44
C THR A 28 14.37 37.19 31.35
N ASN A 29 13.22 36.59 31.64
CA ASN A 29 12.24 37.23 32.52
C ASN A 29 11.34 36.21 33.23
N LYS A 30 11.24 36.39 34.55
CA LYS A 30 10.37 35.68 35.49
C LYS A 30 8.97 36.30 35.45
N CYS A 31 7.93 35.50 35.65
CA CYS A 31 6.83 35.88 36.53
C CYS A 31 6.19 34.64 37.18
N LYS A 32 6.15 34.64 38.52
CA LYS A 32 5.40 33.72 39.38
C LYS A 32 3.96 34.20 39.47
N GLN A 33 2.99 33.30 39.62
CA GLN A 33 1.90 33.45 40.61
C GLN A 33 1.14 32.11 40.82
N ASN A 34 0.67 31.97 42.07
CA ASN A 34 0.26 30.75 42.79
C ASN A 34 -1.10 30.15 42.40
N PRO A 35 -1.40 28.89 42.82
CA PRO A 35 -2.72 28.26 42.66
C PRO A 35 -3.65 28.54 43.85
N PRO A 36 -4.98 28.40 43.73
CA PRO A 36 -5.86 28.34 44.90
C PRO A 36 -6.43 26.93 45.18
N LYS A 37 -6.58 26.63 46.48
CA LYS A 37 -7.24 25.46 47.09
C LYS A 37 -8.74 25.77 47.37
N ILE A 38 -9.62 24.78 47.09
CA ILE A 38 -10.75 24.18 47.87
C ILE A 38 -11.24 25.00 49.11
N SER A 39 -12.51 25.33 49.42
CA SER A 39 -13.90 24.72 49.41
C SER A 39 -14.88 25.74 50.09
N PRO A 40 -16.14 25.44 50.51
CA PRO A 40 -17.28 24.67 49.98
C PRO A 40 -18.60 25.54 49.90
N VAL A 41 -19.75 24.89 49.67
CA VAL A 41 -21.14 25.27 50.09
C VAL A 41 -22.16 25.58 48.97
N ASP A 42 -23.02 24.56 48.79
CA ASP A 42 -24.49 24.51 48.65
C ASP A 42 -25.31 25.13 47.50
N SER A 43 -26.23 24.24 47.09
CA SER A 43 -27.62 24.47 46.68
C SER A 43 -27.94 24.88 45.25
N GLY A 44 -28.30 23.88 44.46
CA GLY A 44 -29.72 23.72 44.11
C GLY A 44 -30.19 24.22 42.74
N VAL A 45 -31.00 23.35 42.13
CA VAL A 45 -32.13 23.63 41.24
C VAL A 45 -31.91 23.52 39.72
N ILE A 46 -32.79 22.66 39.18
CA ILE A 46 -33.10 22.26 37.82
C ILE A 46 -33.95 23.33 37.12
N GLN A 47 -33.73 23.60 35.82
CA GLN A 47 -34.76 23.83 34.75
C GLN A 47 -34.04 24.25 33.44
N LEU A 48 -34.12 23.48 32.35
CA LEU A 48 -35.15 23.42 31.29
C LEU A 48 -35.30 24.67 30.39
N HIS A 49 -35.33 24.38 29.08
CA HIS A 49 -35.92 25.13 27.94
C HIS A 49 -35.05 26.08 27.08
N ASN A 50 -34.65 25.56 25.91
CA ASN A 50 -35.09 25.88 24.53
C ASN A 50 -35.14 27.34 24.00
N TRP A 51 -34.94 27.45 22.67
CA TRP A 51 -35.02 28.64 21.77
C TRP A 51 -33.73 29.46 21.61
N SER A 52 -33.40 30.13 20.50
CA SER A 52 -33.76 30.14 19.07
C SER A 52 -32.92 31.26 18.42
N GLN A 53 -32.50 31.12 17.16
CA GLN A 53 -32.13 32.17 16.17
C GLN A 53 -31.56 33.54 16.65
N CYS A 54 -30.38 33.92 16.14
CA CYS A 54 -30.18 35.29 15.65
C CYS A 54 -29.05 35.38 14.58
N ARG A 55 -29.39 35.91 13.40
CA ARG A 55 -28.47 36.44 12.37
C ARG A 55 -28.18 37.92 12.64
N ARG A 56 -26.97 38.40 12.29
CA ARG A 56 -26.62 39.68 11.58
C ARG A 56 -25.08 39.84 11.59
N LEU A 57 -24.38 40.00 10.46
CA LEU A 57 -24.18 41.20 9.61
C LEU A 57 -23.41 42.34 10.31
N SER A 58 -22.16 42.57 9.88
CA SER A 58 -21.42 43.82 10.13
C SER A 58 -20.37 44.09 9.02
N ASN A 59 -20.60 45.16 8.25
CA ASN A 59 -19.63 45.82 7.37
C ASN A 59 -18.55 46.56 8.17
N PRO A 60 -17.33 46.80 7.62
CA PRO A 60 -16.41 47.79 8.16
C PRO A 60 -16.59 49.16 7.49
N ILE A 61 -16.71 50.20 8.33
CA ILE A 61 -16.65 51.63 8.00
C ILE A 61 -15.18 52.05 7.89
N ARG A 62 -14.84 52.83 6.86
CA ARG A 62 -13.50 53.37 6.57
C ARG A 62 -13.43 54.84 7.00
N VAL A 63 -12.35 55.19 7.71
CA VAL A 63 -12.04 56.52 8.28
C VAL A 63 -11.53 57.48 7.19
N LEU A 64 -11.85 58.78 7.34
CA LEU A 64 -11.52 59.89 6.44
C LEU A 64 -10.75 60.98 7.21
N GLY A 65 -9.72 61.58 6.59
CA GLY A 65 -9.06 62.80 7.08
C GLY A 65 -7.70 63.10 6.40
N PRO A 66 -7.32 64.37 6.17
CA PRO A 66 -7.02 64.87 4.81
C PRO A 66 -5.64 65.54 4.63
N GLY A 67 -5.26 65.83 3.37
CA GLY A 67 -4.12 66.69 3.03
C GLY A 67 -3.99 66.94 1.53
N SER A 68 -4.19 68.19 1.10
CA SER A 68 -4.21 68.68 -0.29
C SER A 68 -2.91 69.38 -0.71
N SER A 69 -2.73 69.50 -2.04
CA SER A 69 -2.01 70.54 -2.83
C SER A 69 -0.67 70.18 -3.51
N GLY A 70 -0.51 70.65 -4.76
CA GLY A 70 0.73 70.69 -5.55
C GLY A 70 0.66 69.97 -6.91
N PHE A 71 0.03 70.53 -7.95
CA PHE A 71 0.66 71.27 -9.07
C PHE A 71 1.81 70.55 -9.83
N LEU A 72 1.56 70.07 -11.05
CA LEU A 72 2.11 70.62 -12.31
C LEU A 72 1.63 69.82 -13.54
N LYS A 73 1.43 70.56 -14.63
CA LYS A 73 0.87 70.17 -15.93
C LYS A 73 1.93 70.54 -16.97
N MET A 74 2.30 69.67 -17.91
CA MET A 74 2.81 70.09 -19.22
C MET A 74 2.74 68.97 -20.28
N GLU A 75 2.71 69.41 -21.53
CA GLU A 75 2.04 68.89 -22.73
C GLU A 75 2.92 67.96 -23.62
N PRO A 76 2.50 67.54 -24.84
CA PRO A 76 2.81 66.24 -25.39
C PRO A 76 4.02 66.26 -26.34
N THR A 77 4.61 65.10 -26.61
CA THR A 77 5.51 64.96 -27.76
C THR A 77 5.33 63.58 -28.36
N ASP A 78 4.81 63.57 -29.59
CA ASP A 78 4.73 62.41 -30.46
C ASP A 78 6.14 61.87 -30.75
N TYR A 79 6.34 60.56 -30.55
CA TYR A 79 7.31 59.80 -31.33
C TYR A 79 6.76 58.40 -31.64
N SER A 80 7.04 58.02 -32.87
CA SER A 80 6.54 56.93 -33.69
C SER A 80 6.78 55.50 -33.17
N SER A 81 5.76 54.67 -33.42
CA SER A 81 5.80 53.26 -33.84
C SER A 81 6.85 52.29 -33.25
N THR A 82 6.38 51.36 -32.41
CA THR A 82 6.54 49.92 -32.66
C THR A 82 5.60 49.11 -31.76
N ARG A 83 4.77 48.25 -32.37
CA ARG A 83 3.93 47.25 -31.66
C ARG A 83 4.82 46.20 -30.99
N PRO A 84 4.38 45.67 -29.83
CA PRO A 84 4.46 44.24 -29.58
C PRO A 84 3.06 43.66 -29.28
N GLN A 85 2.79 42.52 -29.89
CA GLN A 85 1.56 41.75 -29.77
C GLN A 85 1.30 41.30 -28.32
N ARG A 86 0.03 41.45 -27.91
CA ARG A 86 -0.53 40.99 -26.64
C ARG A 86 -0.67 39.45 -26.69
N ILE A 87 0.10 38.73 -25.90
CA ILE A 87 -0.09 37.29 -25.67
C ILE A 87 -1.18 37.14 -24.60
N THR A 88 -2.34 36.66 -25.03
CA THR A 88 -3.48 36.34 -24.18
C THR A 88 -3.22 35.03 -23.42
N VAL A 89 -2.80 35.13 -22.16
CA VAL A 89 -2.70 33.97 -21.26
C VAL A 89 -4.10 33.64 -20.75
N LYS A 90 -4.66 32.53 -21.24
CA LYS A 90 -5.95 31.98 -20.78
C LYS A 90 -5.73 31.26 -19.45
N SER A 91 -5.99 31.95 -18.34
CA SER A 91 -6.02 31.36 -16.99
C SER A 91 -7.10 30.27 -16.94
N LYS A 92 -6.68 29.04 -16.63
CA LYS A 92 -7.59 27.90 -16.43
C LYS A 92 -8.11 27.97 -14.99
N ALA A 93 -9.40 28.27 -14.87
CA ALA A 93 -10.10 28.52 -13.64
C ALA A 93 -9.91 27.43 -12.58
N THR A 94 -9.55 27.89 -11.38
CA THR A 94 -9.69 27.23 -10.09
C THR A 94 -11.15 26.84 -9.87
N LYS A 95 -11.44 25.55 -9.66
CA LYS A 95 -12.73 25.13 -9.09
C LYS A 95 -12.58 25.03 -7.58
N GLU A 96 -13.02 26.07 -6.88
CA GLU A 96 -13.34 26.02 -5.46
C GLU A 96 -14.68 25.31 -5.22
N GLY A 97 -14.83 24.78 -4.00
CA GLY A 97 -15.80 23.76 -3.62
C GLY A 97 -17.27 24.14 -3.74
N SER A 98 -18.04 23.16 -4.22
CA SER A 98 -19.48 23.04 -4.03
C SER A 98 -19.75 21.57 -3.70
N ASN A 99 -20.31 21.31 -2.51
CA ASN A 99 -20.80 20.01 -2.07
C ASN A 99 -22.08 19.63 -2.84
N SER A 100 -21.94 19.24 -4.09
CA SER A 100 -22.97 18.54 -4.85
C SER A 100 -22.44 17.15 -5.22
N VAL A 101 -23.10 16.12 -4.69
CA VAL A 101 -22.88 14.72 -5.07
C VAL A 101 -23.29 14.56 -6.54
N GLY A 102 -22.34 14.80 -7.45
CA GLY A 102 -22.52 14.58 -8.87
C GLY A 102 -22.29 13.10 -9.18
N LEU A 103 -23.27 12.44 -9.79
CA LEU A 103 -23.07 11.15 -10.44
C LEU A 103 -21.93 11.33 -11.47
N PRO A 104 -20.94 10.40 -11.54
CA PRO A 104 -19.84 10.52 -12.50
C PRO A 104 -20.40 10.70 -13.91
N SER A 105 -19.79 11.61 -14.68
CA SER A 105 -20.26 11.90 -16.03
C SER A 105 -20.11 10.64 -16.91
N ALA A 106 -20.99 10.46 -17.88
CA ALA A 106 -20.93 9.30 -18.79
C ALA A 106 -19.56 9.16 -19.48
N VAL A 107 -18.88 10.29 -19.73
CA VAL A 107 -17.54 10.36 -20.31
C VAL A 107 -16.47 9.81 -19.36
N GLU A 108 -16.56 10.11 -18.06
CA GLU A 108 -15.60 9.58 -17.06
C GLU A 108 -15.75 8.08 -16.89
N ILE A 109 -16.99 7.56 -16.88
CA ILE A 109 -17.25 6.12 -16.82
C ILE A 109 -16.71 5.44 -18.08
N LEU A 110 -16.97 6.01 -19.26
CA LEU A 110 -16.47 5.47 -20.52
C LEU A 110 -14.94 5.44 -20.55
N HIS A 111 -14.29 6.52 -20.10
CA HIS A 111 -12.83 6.60 -20.05
C HIS A 111 -12.23 5.58 -19.07
N LEU A 112 -12.85 5.38 -17.90
CA LEU A 112 -12.48 4.31 -16.97
C LEU A 112 -12.60 2.92 -17.63
N VAL A 113 -13.73 2.63 -18.27
CA VAL A 113 -13.97 1.32 -18.91
C VAL A 113 -12.96 1.05 -20.01
N VAL A 114 -12.66 2.04 -20.87
CA VAL A 114 -11.69 1.91 -21.95
C VAL A 114 -10.27 1.72 -21.41
N SER A 115 -9.83 2.59 -20.49
CA SER A 115 -8.48 2.51 -19.93
C SER A 115 -8.25 1.21 -19.14
N LEU A 116 -9.21 0.79 -18.32
CA LEU A 116 -9.14 -0.48 -17.58
C LEU A 116 -9.22 -1.68 -18.52
N GLY A 117 -10.07 -1.61 -19.54
CA GLY A 117 -10.22 -2.63 -20.57
C GLY A 117 -8.92 -2.88 -21.34
N ILE A 118 -8.16 -1.82 -21.66
CA ILE A 118 -6.85 -1.95 -22.32
C ILE A 118 -5.84 -2.67 -21.42
N ILE A 119 -5.76 -2.33 -20.13
CA ILE A 119 -4.85 -3.01 -19.19
C ILE A 119 -5.22 -4.51 -19.06
N LEU A 120 -6.51 -4.83 -18.92
CA LEU A 120 -7.00 -6.20 -18.84
C LEU A 120 -6.75 -6.99 -20.13
N ALA A 121 -6.96 -6.36 -21.29
CA ALA A 121 -6.71 -6.97 -22.58
C ALA A 121 -5.22 -7.27 -22.77
N MET A 122 -4.34 -6.34 -22.37
CA MET A 122 -2.90 -6.52 -22.42
C MET A 122 -2.45 -7.69 -21.53
N ASP A 123 -2.96 -7.80 -20.30
CA ASP A 123 -2.66 -8.93 -19.42
C ASP A 123 -3.08 -10.27 -20.03
N LYS A 124 -4.32 -10.36 -20.52
CA LYS A 124 -4.83 -11.58 -21.18
C LYS A 124 -4.03 -11.95 -22.44
N PHE A 125 -3.68 -10.96 -23.25
CA PHE A 125 -2.87 -11.15 -24.46
C PHE A 125 -1.48 -11.69 -24.09
N LEU A 126 -0.78 -11.04 -23.17
CA LEU A 126 0.54 -11.46 -22.71
C LEU A 126 0.50 -12.87 -22.11
N LYS A 127 -0.52 -13.19 -21.31
CA LYS A 127 -0.68 -14.54 -20.75
C LYS A 127 -0.82 -15.60 -21.84
N ARG A 128 -1.61 -15.35 -22.89
CA ARG A 128 -1.75 -16.27 -24.03
C ARG A 128 -0.43 -16.47 -24.78
N VAL A 129 0.29 -15.38 -25.06
CA VAL A 129 1.59 -15.43 -25.75
C VAL A 129 2.62 -16.22 -24.95
N PHE A 130 2.71 -15.99 -23.64
CA PHE A 130 3.67 -16.67 -22.78
C PHE A 130 3.38 -18.16 -22.64
N VAL A 131 2.10 -18.53 -22.51
CA VAL A 131 1.69 -19.95 -22.50
C VAL A 131 2.02 -20.62 -23.83
N ALA A 132 1.72 -19.96 -24.96
CA ALA A 132 2.06 -20.48 -26.29
C ALA A 132 3.57 -20.64 -26.52
N ALA A 133 4.37 -19.76 -25.92
CA ALA A 133 5.83 -19.81 -25.98
C ALA A 133 6.47 -20.70 -24.87
N ALA A 134 5.68 -21.39 -24.05
CA ALA A 134 6.12 -22.18 -22.90
C ALA A 134 7.06 -21.42 -21.93
N ILE A 135 6.88 -20.10 -21.83
CA ILE A 135 7.70 -19.24 -20.96
C ILE A 135 7.17 -19.34 -19.53
N LYS A 136 7.98 -19.89 -18.62
CA LYS A 136 7.64 -20.02 -17.18
C LYS A 136 7.70 -18.69 -16.40
N PHE A 137 8.09 -17.59 -17.04
CA PHE A 137 8.17 -16.26 -16.43
C PHE A 137 6.77 -15.63 -16.31
N PRO A 138 6.43 -14.92 -15.21
CA PRO A 138 5.14 -14.26 -15.09
C PRO A 138 4.94 -13.18 -16.16
N SER A 139 3.98 -13.38 -17.07
CA SER A 139 3.70 -12.49 -18.21
C SER A 139 3.34 -11.05 -17.78
N ALA A 140 2.67 -10.90 -16.65
CA ALA A 140 2.28 -9.59 -16.11
C ALA A 140 3.49 -8.73 -15.70
N LEU A 141 4.57 -9.35 -15.19
CA LEU A 141 5.81 -8.64 -14.89
C LEU A 141 6.49 -8.13 -16.15
N PHE A 142 6.49 -8.95 -17.20
CA PHE A 142 7.01 -8.53 -18.50
C PHE A 142 6.22 -7.32 -19.02
N GLY A 143 4.87 -7.38 -18.96
CA GLY A 143 4.01 -6.25 -19.31
C GLY A 143 4.32 -4.99 -18.51
N MET A 144 4.51 -5.11 -17.19
CA MET A 144 4.91 -4.00 -16.33
C MET A 144 6.24 -3.37 -16.78
N PHE A 145 7.28 -4.16 -17.06
CA PHE A 145 8.57 -3.64 -17.54
C PHE A 145 8.46 -2.99 -18.92
N CYS A 146 7.67 -3.56 -19.83
CA CYS A 146 7.42 -2.97 -21.14
C CYS A 146 6.75 -1.59 -21.01
N VAL A 147 5.68 -1.49 -20.23
CA VAL A 147 4.96 -0.22 -19.99
C VAL A 147 5.90 0.81 -19.35
N PHE A 148 6.65 0.42 -18.32
CA PHE A 148 7.60 1.32 -17.67
C PHE A 148 8.69 1.81 -18.65
N SER A 149 9.22 0.93 -19.49
CA SER A 149 10.23 1.27 -20.50
C SER A 149 9.68 2.22 -21.55
N VAL A 150 8.46 1.98 -22.05
CA VAL A 150 7.78 2.89 -22.98
C VAL A 150 7.59 4.26 -22.35
N LEU A 151 7.14 4.32 -21.10
CA LEU A 151 6.99 5.59 -20.37
C LEU A 151 8.34 6.30 -20.19
N MET A 152 9.43 5.59 -19.84
CA MET A 152 10.78 6.16 -19.74
C MET A 152 11.29 6.72 -21.07
N ILE A 153 11.11 5.99 -22.17
CA ILE A 153 11.51 6.43 -23.51
C ILE A 153 10.70 7.66 -23.91
N LEU A 154 9.38 7.65 -23.71
CA LEU A 154 8.52 8.80 -23.97
C LEU A 154 8.91 10.01 -23.11
N ASP A 155 9.20 9.85 -21.83
CA ASP A 155 9.63 10.95 -20.94
C ASP A 155 10.96 11.56 -21.40
N SER A 156 11.82 10.77 -22.05
CA SER A 156 13.13 11.20 -22.54
C SER A 156 13.06 11.90 -23.90
N ILE A 157 12.15 11.48 -24.79
CA ILE A 157 12.02 12.02 -26.16
C ILE A 157 10.94 13.11 -26.23
N VAL A 158 9.75 12.85 -25.66
CA VAL A 158 8.57 13.72 -25.70
C VAL A 158 7.86 13.73 -24.33
N PRO A 159 8.37 14.48 -23.33
CA PRO A 159 7.78 14.53 -21.99
C PRO A 159 6.26 14.80 -21.92
N PRO A 160 5.69 15.66 -22.79
CA PRO A 160 4.24 15.86 -22.84
C PRO A 160 3.47 14.59 -23.22
N ALA A 161 4.02 13.74 -24.09
CA ALA A 161 3.39 12.49 -24.50
C ALA A 161 3.36 11.47 -23.35
N ALA A 162 4.43 11.38 -22.56
CA ALA A 162 4.45 10.55 -21.35
C ALA A 162 3.39 11.01 -20.34
N SER A 163 3.26 12.32 -20.14
CA SER A 163 2.24 12.91 -19.25
C SER A 163 0.82 12.64 -19.75
N SER A 164 0.60 12.72 -21.06
CA SER A 164 -0.69 12.39 -21.69
C SER A 164 -1.05 10.90 -21.51
N LEU A 165 -0.08 10.00 -21.74
CA LEU A 165 -0.26 8.57 -21.54
C LEU A 165 -0.58 8.22 -20.08
N MET A 166 0.12 8.85 -19.14
CA MET A 166 -0.18 8.76 -17.71
C MET A 166 -1.59 9.24 -17.38
N GLY A 167 -2.02 10.38 -17.95
CA GLY A 167 -3.35 10.95 -17.75
C GLY A 167 -4.47 10.07 -18.32
N PHE A 168 -4.23 9.40 -19.44
CA PHE A 168 -5.18 8.47 -20.04
C PHE A 168 -5.46 7.25 -19.14
N PHE A 169 -4.41 6.67 -18.52
CA PHE A 169 -4.57 5.52 -17.63
C PHE A 169 -4.90 5.87 -16.17
N ASP A 170 -4.91 7.15 -15.80
CA ASP A 170 -5.11 7.57 -14.41
C ASP A 170 -6.42 7.04 -13.79
N PRO A 171 -7.58 7.04 -14.48
CA PRO A 171 -8.81 6.47 -13.92
C PRO A 171 -8.71 4.98 -13.64
N ALA A 172 -8.10 4.21 -14.54
CA ALA A 172 -7.89 2.78 -14.34
C ALA A 172 -6.94 2.51 -13.17
N ILE A 173 -5.86 3.30 -13.04
CA ILE A 173 -4.91 3.18 -11.93
C ILE A 173 -5.61 3.50 -10.61
N MET A 174 -6.41 4.57 -10.54
CA MET A 174 -7.17 4.94 -9.34
C MET A 174 -8.18 3.85 -8.96
N PHE A 175 -8.87 3.27 -9.94
CA PHE A 175 -9.76 2.14 -9.72
C PHE A 175 -9.01 0.93 -9.15
N ILE A 176 -7.90 0.54 -9.80
CA ILE A 176 -7.08 -0.60 -9.36
C ILE A 176 -6.55 -0.36 -7.95
N GLN A 177 -6.04 0.83 -7.64
CA GLN A 177 -5.53 1.17 -6.31
C GLN A 177 -6.63 1.14 -5.24
N ARG A 178 -7.84 1.64 -5.56
CA ARG A 178 -8.99 1.63 -4.64
C ARG A 178 -9.44 0.22 -4.28
N TRP A 179 -9.42 -0.70 -5.25
CA TRP A 179 -9.92 -2.07 -5.11
C TRP A 179 -8.82 -3.12 -4.94
N LEU A 180 -7.55 -2.71 -4.94
CA LEU A 180 -6.38 -3.59 -4.86
C LEU A 180 -6.50 -4.69 -3.80
N PRO A 181 -6.93 -4.39 -2.55
CA PRO A 181 -7.07 -5.42 -1.53
C PRO A 181 -8.05 -6.53 -1.90
N LEU A 182 -9.13 -6.20 -2.62
CA LEU A 182 -10.19 -7.12 -2.97
C LEU A 182 -9.75 -8.19 -3.97
N PHE A 183 -8.83 -7.86 -4.88
CA PHE A 183 -8.43 -8.77 -5.97
C PHE A 183 -7.66 -10.01 -5.51
N TYR A 184 -7.11 -10.01 -4.29
CA TYR A 184 -6.39 -11.15 -3.74
C TYR A 184 -7.01 -11.76 -2.48
N VAL A 185 -8.07 -11.14 -1.94
CA VAL A 185 -8.92 -11.72 -0.87
C VAL A 185 -9.42 -13.12 -1.19
N PRO A 186 -9.70 -13.53 -2.44
CA PRO A 186 -10.23 -14.86 -2.71
C PRO A 186 -9.42 -16.02 -2.13
N SER A 187 -8.10 -15.86 -2.06
CA SER A 187 -7.21 -16.86 -1.48
C SER A 187 -7.39 -17.02 0.04
N LEU A 188 -7.89 -15.98 0.73
CA LEU A 188 -8.24 -16.00 2.15
C LEU A 188 -9.63 -16.56 2.41
N VAL A 189 -10.58 -16.29 1.52
CA VAL A 189 -11.96 -16.82 1.61
C VAL A 189 -11.94 -18.35 1.57
N VAL A 190 -11.12 -18.93 0.69
CA VAL A 190 -10.97 -20.39 0.64
C VAL A 190 -9.93 -20.95 1.62
N LEU A 191 -9.41 -20.12 2.53
CA LEU A 191 -8.40 -20.57 3.49
C LEU A 191 -8.90 -21.72 4.37
N PRO A 192 -10.15 -21.74 4.87
CA PRO A 192 -10.67 -22.87 5.65
C PRO A 192 -10.51 -24.21 4.92
N LEU A 193 -10.71 -24.23 3.60
CA LEU A 193 -10.50 -25.44 2.77
C LEU A 193 -9.03 -25.83 2.63
N ALA A 194 -8.14 -24.85 2.60
CA ALA A 194 -6.72 -25.06 2.39
C ALA A 194 -5.96 -25.49 3.65
N VAL A 195 -6.49 -25.16 4.84
CA VAL A 195 -5.81 -25.44 6.12
C VAL A 195 -6.42 -26.58 6.91
N LYS A 196 -7.58 -27.12 6.49
CA LYS A 196 -8.27 -28.21 7.21
C LYS A 196 -7.39 -29.45 7.43
N ASP A 197 -6.48 -29.71 6.49
CA ASP A 197 -5.60 -30.88 6.52
C ASP A 197 -4.21 -30.55 7.10
N ILE A 198 -3.96 -29.31 7.55
CA ILE A 198 -2.66 -28.90 8.09
C ILE A 198 -2.61 -29.21 9.59
N PRO A 199 -1.66 -30.03 10.07
CA PRO A 199 -1.50 -30.30 11.49
C PRO A 199 -1.25 -29.03 12.30
N ALA A 200 -1.85 -28.91 13.49
CA ALA A 200 -1.69 -27.74 14.37
C ALA A 200 -0.22 -27.44 14.69
N ALA A 201 0.62 -28.48 14.82
CA ALA A 201 2.06 -28.35 15.02
C ALA A 201 2.76 -27.58 13.86
N SER A 202 2.35 -27.81 12.62
CA SER A 202 2.84 -27.07 11.45
C SER A 202 2.38 -25.61 11.50
N GLY A 203 1.15 -25.35 11.96
CA GLY A 203 0.65 -23.99 12.21
C GLY A 203 1.52 -23.19 13.17
N VAL A 204 1.91 -23.78 14.30
CA VAL A 204 2.80 -23.13 15.28
C VAL A 204 4.17 -22.82 14.66
N LYS A 205 4.74 -23.74 13.88
CA LYS A 205 6.01 -23.52 13.15
C LYS A 205 5.90 -22.36 12.16
N ILE A 206 4.80 -22.28 11.41
CA ILE A 206 4.52 -21.18 10.47
C ILE A 206 4.43 -19.85 11.22
N CYS A 207 3.68 -19.78 12.33
CA CYS A 207 3.59 -18.57 13.15
C CYS A 207 4.96 -18.11 13.67
N PHE A 208 5.80 -19.04 14.13
CA PHE A 208 7.17 -18.75 14.54
C PHE A 208 8.00 -18.15 13.38
N ILE A 209 7.96 -18.77 12.20
CA ILE A 209 8.67 -18.28 11.00
C ILE A 209 8.19 -16.90 10.60
N ILE A 210 6.88 -16.63 10.69
CA ILE A 210 6.30 -15.32 10.39
C ILE A 210 6.85 -14.27 11.36
N ALA A 211 6.74 -14.49 12.67
CA ALA A 211 7.10 -13.48 13.66
C ALA A 211 8.62 -13.24 13.71
N ALA A 212 9.42 -14.31 13.83
CA ALA A 212 10.88 -14.21 13.90
C ALA A 212 11.46 -13.74 12.56
N GLY A 213 10.96 -14.30 11.46
CA GLY A 213 11.39 -13.91 10.13
C GLY A 213 11.03 -12.48 9.80
N TRP A 214 9.85 -11.98 10.21
CA TRP A 214 9.46 -10.59 9.98
C TRP A 214 10.45 -9.63 10.64
N LEU A 215 10.76 -9.86 11.90
CA LEU A 215 11.72 -9.05 12.65
C LEU A 215 13.13 -9.11 12.02
N ALA A 216 13.56 -10.29 11.58
CA ALA A 216 14.84 -10.47 10.90
C ALA A 216 14.89 -9.71 9.56
N SER A 217 13.87 -9.84 8.71
CA SER A 217 13.78 -9.11 7.44
C SER A 217 13.72 -7.60 7.65
N LEU A 218 12.96 -7.13 8.66
CA LEU A 218 12.89 -5.71 9.04
C LEU A 218 14.28 -5.18 9.42
N SER A 219 15.01 -5.92 10.25
CA SER A 219 16.34 -5.55 10.72
C SER A 219 17.35 -5.50 9.57
N VAL A 220 17.38 -6.53 8.72
CA VAL A 220 18.28 -6.61 7.57
C VAL A 220 18.02 -5.46 6.60
N ALA A 221 16.77 -5.20 6.24
CA ALA A 221 16.41 -4.10 5.35
C ALA A 221 16.77 -2.72 5.94
N GLY A 222 16.47 -2.51 7.23
CA GLY A 222 16.75 -1.25 7.92
C GLY A 222 18.25 -0.94 8.03
N TYR A 223 19.05 -1.90 8.52
CA TYR A 223 20.49 -1.70 8.65
C TYR A 223 21.20 -1.62 7.30
N THR A 224 20.75 -2.36 6.30
CA THR A 224 21.29 -2.25 4.93
C THR A 224 21.03 -0.85 4.37
N ALA A 225 19.81 -0.32 4.52
CA ALA A 225 19.47 1.02 4.07
C ALA A 225 20.33 2.09 4.75
N ILE A 226 20.54 2.00 6.07
CA ILE A 226 21.41 2.92 6.81
C ILE A 226 22.87 2.81 6.36
N ALA A 227 23.39 1.59 6.23
CA ALA A 227 24.78 1.36 5.85
C ALA A 227 25.08 1.97 4.47
N VAL A 228 24.20 1.76 3.50
CA VAL A 228 24.36 2.32 2.15
C VAL A 228 24.14 3.82 2.15
N ARG A 229 23.18 4.32 2.93
CA ARG A 229 22.98 5.77 3.07
C ARG A 229 24.21 6.48 3.63
N ASN A 230 24.86 5.91 4.65
CA ASN A 230 26.08 6.47 5.22
C ASN A 230 27.24 6.50 4.21
N LEU A 231 27.22 5.60 3.22
CA LEU A 231 28.19 5.55 2.14
C LEU A 231 27.91 6.62 1.06
N VAL A 232 26.65 6.81 0.66
CA VAL A 232 26.28 7.68 -0.47
C VAL A 232 25.96 9.13 -0.06
N LYS A 233 25.61 9.37 1.23
CA LYS A 233 25.31 10.70 1.81
C LYS A 233 24.26 11.49 1.01
N THR A 234 23.21 10.82 0.53
CA THR A 234 22.12 11.51 -0.20
C THR A 234 21.30 12.41 0.73
N GLU A 235 21.05 13.64 0.30
CA GLU A 235 20.15 14.56 1.00
C GLU A 235 18.69 14.16 0.80
N MET A 236 17.89 14.24 1.87
CA MET A 236 16.45 13.95 1.82
C MET A 236 15.71 15.01 1.00
N VAL A 237 14.83 14.54 0.13
CA VAL A 237 13.86 15.39 -0.55
C VAL A 237 12.46 14.93 -0.18
N ALA A 238 11.60 15.91 0.10
CA ALA A 238 10.19 15.67 0.31
C ALA A 238 9.59 15.06 -0.98
N ALA A 239 8.97 13.90 -0.86
CA ALA A 239 8.31 13.31 -2.01
C ALA A 239 7.00 14.01 -2.34
N GLU A 240 6.56 13.83 -3.58
CA GLU A 240 5.24 14.29 -4.00
C GLU A 240 4.14 13.50 -3.26
N PRO A 241 3.13 14.19 -2.70
CA PRO A 241 2.06 13.55 -1.96
C PRO A 241 1.26 12.60 -2.86
N MET A 242 1.06 11.36 -2.40
CA MET A 242 0.20 10.42 -3.11
C MET A 242 -1.28 10.77 -2.87
N SER A 243 -2.07 10.85 -3.94
CA SER A 243 -3.52 11.00 -3.86
C SER A 243 -4.14 9.78 -3.17
N LYS A 244 -4.87 10.01 -2.08
CA LYS A 244 -5.64 8.97 -1.40
C LYS A 244 -6.88 8.62 -2.24
N PRO A 245 -7.24 7.32 -2.39
CA PRO A 245 -8.49 6.94 -3.02
C PRO A 245 -9.69 7.57 -2.30
N SER A 246 -10.72 7.95 -3.05
CA SER A 246 -11.96 8.48 -2.47
C SER A 246 -12.63 7.44 -1.55
N PRO A 247 -13.22 7.88 -0.43
CA PRO A 247 -14.00 6.99 0.42
C PRO A 247 -15.24 6.48 -0.32
N PHE A 248 -15.75 5.33 0.11
CA PHE A 248 -16.99 4.77 -0.43
C PHE A 248 -18.21 5.60 -0.01
N SER A 249 -19.15 5.73 -0.93
CA SER A 249 -20.42 6.41 -0.70
C SER A 249 -21.48 5.46 -0.12
N SER A 250 -22.45 6.00 0.62
CA SER A 250 -23.59 5.22 1.12
C SER A 250 -24.40 4.60 -0.01
N VAL A 251 -24.49 5.26 -1.16
CA VAL A 251 -25.22 4.77 -2.35
C VAL A 251 -24.55 3.52 -2.91
N GLU A 252 -23.22 3.50 -3.04
CA GLU A 252 -22.49 2.29 -3.43
C GLU A 252 -22.79 1.13 -2.46
N LEU A 253 -22.84 1.39 -1.15
CA LEU A 253 -23.07 0.35 -0.14
C LEU A 253 -24.47 -0.25 -0.24
N TRP A 254 -25.50 0.58 -0.39
CA TRP A 254 -26.88 0.13 -0.61
C TRP A 254 -27.04 -0.63 -1.92
N THR A 255 -26.33 -0.21 -2.97
CA THR A 255 -26.36 -0.88 -4.28
C THR A 255 -25.82 -2.30 -4.16
N TRP A 256 -24.65 -2.48 -3.54
CA TRP A 256 -24.08 -3.81 -3.31
C TRP A 256 -24.89 -4.66 -2.35
N THR A 257 -25.56 -4.06 -1.38
CA THR A 257 -26.50 -4.77 -0.48
C THR A 257 -27.72 -5.29 -1.25
N GLY A 258 -28.28 -4.49 -2.16
CA GLY A 258 -29.36 -4.92 -3.05
C GLY A 258 -28.94 -6.07 -3.97
N VAL A 259 -27.74 -5.98 -4.57
CA VAL A 259 -27.17 -7.08 -5.39
C VAL A 259 -27.01 -8.34 -4.54
N PHE A 260 -26.47 -8.24 -3.33
CA PHE A 260 -26.30 -9.38 -2.43
C PHE A 260 -27.63 -10.08 -2.14
N ILE A 261 -28.63 -9.35 -1.66
CA ILE A 261 -29.92 -9.93 -1.27
C ILE A 261 -30.64 -10.55 -2.47
N SER A 262 -30.72 -9.83 -3.59
CA SER A 262 -31.41 -10.31 -4.79
C SER A 262 -30.76 -11.55 -5.39
N SER A 263 -29.44 -11.56 -5.54
CA SER A 263 -28.73 -12.71 -6.11
C SER A 263 -28.63 -13.89 -5.15
N PHE A 264 -28.60 -13.66 -3.82
CA PHE A 264 -28.70 -14.73 -2.84
C PHE A 264 -30.05 -15.44 -2.95
N ALA A 265 -31.15 -14.69 -3.05
CA ALA A 265 -32.49 -15.26 -3.22
C ALA A 265 -32.61 -16.04 -4.54
N VAL A 266 -32.09 -15.51 -5.65
CA VAL A 266 -32.07 -16.22 -6.94
C VAL A 266 -31.26 -17.52 -6.84
N ALA A 267 -30.07 -17.48 -6.25
CA ALA A 267 -29.23 -18.67 -6.10
C ALA A 267 -29.88 -19.73 -5.18
N PHE A 268 -30.63 -19.29 -4.17
CA PHE A 268 -31.32 -20.19 -3.26
C PHE A 268 -32.54 -20.86 -3.92
N LEU A 269 -33.37 -20.09 -4.64
CA LEU A 269 -34.58 -20.59 -5.30
C LEU A 269 -34.26 -21.37 -6.58
N TYR A 270 -33.23 -20.96 -7.32
CA TYR A 270 -32.85 -21.52 -8.62
C TYR A 270 -31.32 -21.75 -8.70
N PRO A 271 -30.78 -22.80 -8.07
CA PRO A 271 -29.33 -23.01 -7.91
C PRO A 271 -28.51 -23.08 -9.21
N THR A 272 -29.15 -23.33 -10.35
CA THR A 272 -28.51 -23.40 -11.67
C THR A 272 -29.07 -22.38 -12.68
N ALA A 273 -29.69 -21.30 -12.20
CA ALA A 273 -30.29 -20.28 -13.08
C ALA A 273 -29.31 -19.70 -14.11
N LEU A 274 -28.02 -19.60 -13.76
CA LEU A 274 -26.96 -19.12 -14.65
C LEU A 274 -26.13 -20.27 -15.26
N GLY A 275 -26.74 -21.46 -15.36
CA GLY A 275 -26.19 -22.67 -15.97
C GLY A 275 -25.47 -23.60 -15.01
N THR A 276 -24.69 -23.05 -14.07
CA THR A 276 -23.94 -23.84 -13.06
C THR A 276 -24.15 -23.25 -11.66
N SER A 277 -23.87 -24.05 -10.63
CA SER A 277 -23.90 -23.60 -9.23
C SER A 277 -22.95 -22.42 -9.00
N ALA A 278 -21.68 -22.56 -9.42
CA ALA A 278 -20.68 -21.50 -9.33
C ALA A 278 -21.11 -20.18 -9.98
N ARG A 279 -21.65 -20.20 -11.21
CA ARG A 279 -22.10 -18.98 -11.89
C ARG A 279 -23.31 -18.35 -11.23
N THR A 280 -24.19 -19.16 -10.66
CA THR A 280 -25.39 -18.67 -9.96
C THR A 280 -25.01 -18.09 -8.60
N CYS A 281 -24.03 -18.67 -7.90
CA CYS A 281 -23.54 -18.17 -6.62
C CYS A 281 -22.60 -16.95 -6.76
N LEU A 282 -21.96 -16.80 -7.93
CA LEU A 282 -20.99 -15.73 -8.20
C LEU A 282 -21.45 -14.33 -7.77
N PRO A 283 -22.64 -13.82 -8.15
CA PRO A 283 -22.98 -12.43 -7.90
C PRO A 283 -23.13 -12.12 -6.40
N PHE A 284 -23.73 -13.03 -5.61
CA PHE A 284 -23.93 -12.79 -4.19
C PHE A 284 -22.63 -12.96 -3.42
N LEU A 285 -21.80 -13.95 -3.77
CA LEU A 285 -20.50 -14.16 -3.14
C LEU A 285 -19.53 -13.00 -3.45
N LEU A 286 -19.58 -12.48 -4.67
CA LEU A 286 -18.85 -11.27 -5.06
C LEU A 286 -19.33 -10.07 -4.24
N ALA A 287 -20.66 -9.87 -4.15
CA ALA A 287 -21.25 -8.80 -3.37
C ALA A 287 -20.91 -8.89 -1.88
N ALA A 288 -20.93 -10.09 -1.28
CA ALA A 288 -20.53 -10.32 0.10
C ALA A 288 -19.06 -9.91 0.35
N THR A 289 -18.17 -10.27 -0.58
CA THR A 289 -16.75 -9.91 -0.50
C THR A 289 -16.56 -8.39 -0.59
N VAL A 290 -17.27 -7.74 -1.51
CA VAL A 290 -17.24 -6.27 -1.71
C VAL A 290 -17.80 -5.53 -0.50
N LEU A 291 -18.95 -5.96 0.04
CA LEU A 291 -19.56 -5.36 1.22
C LEU A 291 -18.65 -5.44 2.44
N GLY A 292 -18.01 -6.60 2.66
CA GLY A 292 -17.03 -6.76 3.73
C GLY A 292 -15.86 -5.77 3.60
N TYR A 293 -15.39 -5.50 2.38
CA TYR A 293 -14.35 -4.49 2.14
C TYR A 293 -14.83 -3.08 2.47
N MET A 294 -16.01 -2.71 1.96
CA MET A 294 -16.57 -1.37 2.13
C MET A 294 -16.83 -1.07 3.60
N VAL A 295 -17.48 -1.99 4.31
CA VAL A 295 -17.75 -1.88 5.76
C VAL A 295 -16.44 -1.84 6.55
N GLY A 296 -15.51 -2.77 6.28
CA GLY A 296 -14.22 -2.82 6.98
C GLY A 296 -13.36 -1.57 6.75
N SER A 297 -13.41 -0.99 5.55
CA SER A 297 -12.72 0.27 5.23
C SER A 297 -13.28 1.47 5.99
N GLY A 298 -14.53 1.40 6.43
CA GLY A 298 -15.20 2.44 7.22
C GLY A 298 -14.87 2.41 8.72
N PHE A 299 -14.27 1.33 9.24
CA PHE A 299 -14.01 1.20 10.67
C PHE A 299 -13.03 2.24 11.24
N PRO A 300 -13.14 2.59 12.54
CA PRO A 300 -12.17 3.46 13.21
C PRO A 300 -10.78 2.79 13.28
N SER A 301 -9.74 3.60 13.45
CA SER A 301 -8.34 3.15 13.44
C SER A 301 -8.04 2.06 14.48
N GLU A 302 -8.69 2.11 15.64
CA GLU A 302 -8.52 1.12 16.71
C GLU A 302 -9.04 -0.26 16.32
N VAL A 303 -10.21 -0.32 15.68
CA VAL A 303 -10.81 -1.57 15.20
C VAL A 303 -10.00 -2.14 14.02
N LYS A 304 -9.49 -1.28 13.14
CA LYS A 304 -8.67 -1.67 11.98
C LYS A 304 -7.35 -2.37 12.33
N LYS A 305 -6.84 -2.22 13.55
CA LYS A 305 -5.66 -2.97 14.05
C LYS A 305 -5.91 -4.47 14.13
N VAL A 306 -7.17 -4.86 14.35
CA VAL A 306 -7.61 -6.27 14.50
C VAL A 306 -8.45 -6.70 13.29
N LEU A 307 -9.52 -5.95 13.00
CA LEU A 307 -10.41 -6.18 11.87
C LEU A 307 -9.98 -5.33 10.68
N HIS A 308 -8.84 -5.70 10.08
CA HIS A 308 -8.40 -5.07 8.84
C HIS A 308 -9.47 -5.27 7.74
N PRO A 309 -9.67 -4.32 6.80
CA PRO A 309 -10.67 -4.44 5.73
C PRO A 309 -10.60 -5.79 4.99
N ILE A 310 -9.39 -6.30 4.71
CA ILE A 310 -9.15 -7.61 4.08
C ILE A 310 -9.75 -8.77 4.88
N ILE A 311 -9.60 -8.76 6.21
CA ILE A 311 -10.18 -9.78 7.10
C ILE A 311 -11.70 -9.66 7.07
N CYS A 312 -12.24 -8.44 7.09
CA CYS A 312 -13.68 -8.20 7.01
C CYS A 312 -14.27 -8.74 5.69
N CYS A 313 -13.56 -8.60 4.56
CA CYS A 313 -13.96 -9.20 3.30
C CYS A 313 -14.07 -10.73 3.40
N ALA A 314 -13.02 -11.36 3.94
CA ALA A 314 -12.94 -12.81 4.04
C ALA A 314 -14.06 -13.34 4.94
N LEU A 315 -14.20 -12.80 6.15
CA LEU A 315 -15.26 -13.18 7.09
C LEU A 315 -16.66 -12.95 6.52
N SER A 316 -16.89 -11.85 5.81
CA SER A 316 -18.19 -11.56 5.17
C SER A 316 -18.54 -12.60 4.11
N ALA A 317 -17.58 -12.97 3.26
CA ALA A 317 -17.77 -14.01 2.25
C ALA A 317 -17.96 -15.40 2.87
N ASP A 318 -17.18 -15.73 3.90
CA ASP A 318 -17.28 -17.00 4.64
C ASP A 318 -18.63 -17.14 5.35
N LEU A 319 -19.11 -16.07 5.98
CA LEU A 319 -20.44 -16.04 6.61
C LEU A 319 -21.56 -16.19 5.58
N ALA A 320 -21.43 -15.54 4.41
CA ALA A 320 -22.39 -15.71 3.33
C ALA A 320 -22.38 -17.15 2.77
N ALA A 321 -21.20 -17.74 2.61
CA ALA A 321 -21.03 -19.12 2.17
C ALA A 321 -21.58 -20.12 3.20
N LEU A 322 -21.34 -19.89 4.50
CA LEU A 322 -21.88 -20.67 5.59
C LEU A 322 -23.41 -20.59 5.63
N ALA A 323 -23.98 -19.39 5.55
CA ALA A 323 -25.43 -19.18 5.53
C ALA A 323 -26.07 -19.90 4.33
N PHE A 324 -25.53 -19.70 3.12
CA PHE A 324 -26.03 -20.38 1.92
C PHE A 324 -25.89 -21.90 2.02
N GLY A 325 -24.72 -22.39 2.44
CA GLY A 325 -24.46 -23.82 2.58
C GLY A 325 -25.37 -24.50 3.63
N TYR A 326 -25.72 -23.76 4.70
CA TYR A 326 -26.68 -24.20 5.71
C TYR A 326 -28.11 -24.27 5.15
N PHE A 327 -28.59 -23.21 4.50
CA PHE A 327 -29.96 -23.17 3.95
C PHE A 327 -30.15 -24.13 2.78
N SER A 328 -29.17 -24.21 1.87
CA SER A 328 -29.20 -25.07 0.68
C SER A 328 -28.80 -26.53 0.99
N ARG A 329 -28.40 -26.84 2.23
CA ARG A 329 -27.89 -28.15 2.68
C ARG A 329 -26.69 -28.70 1.88
N SER A 330 -25.99 -27.84 1.14
CA SER A 330 -24.78 -28.19 0.38
C SER A 330 -23.52 -28.19 1.24
N GLY A 331 -23.56 -27.53 2.40
CA GLY A 331 -22.39 -27.32 3.27
C GLY A 331 -21.50 -26.16 2.79
N MET A 332 -20.69 -25.62 3.70
CA MET A 332 -19.80 -24.48 3.41
C MET A 332 -18.73 -24.84 2.37
N ASP A 333 -18.20 -26.07 2.43
CA ASP A 333 -17.10 -26.49 1.57
C ASP A 333 -17.45 -26.48 0.09
N ALA A 334 -18.66 -26.92 -0.26
CA ALA A 334 -19.15 -26.88 -1.63
C ALA A 334 -19.25 -25.44 -2.15
N VAL A 335 -19.76 -24.52 -1.33
CA VAL A 335 -19.93 -23.12 -1.69
C VAL A 335 -18.60 -22.40 -1.82
N LEU A 336 -17.62 -22.70 -0.96
CA LEU A 336 -16.26 -22.20 -1.08
C LEU A 336 -15.53 -22.79 -2.30
N GLY A 337 -15.85 -24.02 -2.71
CA GLY A 337 -15.41 -24.60 -3.97
C GLY A 337 -15.98 -23.86 -5.18
N ASP A 338 -17.27 -23.50 -5.13
CA ASP A 338 -17.94 -22.67 -6.13
C ASP A 338 -17.44 -21.22 -6.16
N TYR A 339 -16.95 -20.71 -5.02
CA TYR A 339 -16.37 -19.38 -4.91
C TYR A 339 -15.08 -19.24 -5.72
N LEU A 340 -14.19 -20.24 -5.67
CA LEU A 340 -12.92 -20.25 -6.40
C LEU A 340 -12.73 -21.59 -7.12
N THR A 341 -13.29 -21.69 -8.33
CA THR A 341 -13.29 -22.94 -9.09
C THR A 341 -11.96 -23.20 -9.78
N LYS A 342 -11.18 -22.15 -10.06
CA LYS A 342 -9.95 -22.18 -10.86
C LYS A 342 -10.17 -22.63 -12.31
N VAL A 343 -11.43 -22.63 -12.78
CA VAL A 343 -11.82 -23.06 -14.13
C VAL A 343 -12.37 -21.89 -14.91
N SER A 344 -11.70 -21.53 -16.02
CA SER A 344 -12.06 -20.36 -16.83
C SER A 344 -13.44 -20.48 -17.51
N SER A 345 -13.89 -21.70 -17.82
CA SER A 345 -15.22 -21.95 -18.39
C SER A 345 -16.34 -21.87 -17.36
N ASN A 346 -16.04 -21.97 -16.06
CA ASN A 346 -17.02 -21.92 -14.98
C ASN A 346 -16.49 -21.07 -13.81
N PRO A 347 -16.31 -19.75 -14.00
CA PRO A 347 -15.68 -18.92 -12.99
C PRO A 347 -16.59 -18.72 -11.78
N GLY A 348 -16.00 -18.75 -10.59
CA GLY A 348 -16.61 -18.26 -9.35
C GLY A 348 -16.29 -16.79 -9.09
N ALA A 349 -16.83 -16.24 -8.00
CA ALA A 349 -16.57 -14.86 -7.58
C ALA A 349 -15.08 -14.56 -7.37
N GLY A 350 -14.37 -15.52 -6.76
CA GLY A 350 -12.95 -15.45 -6.52
C GLY A 350 -12.11 -15.45 -7.79
N ASP A 351 -12.51 -16.22 -8.82
CA ASP A 351 -11.82 -16.27 -10.11
C ASP A 351 -11.90 -14.93 -10.85
N ILE A 352 -13.05 -14.24 -10.76
CA ILE A 352 -13.23 -12.90 -11.34
C ILE A 352 -12.31 -11.90 -10.66
N LEU A 353 -12.28 -11.88 -9.32
CA LEU A 353 -11.43 -10.98 -8.54
C LEU A 353 -9.94 -11.22 -8.80
N MET A 354 -9.51 -12.47 -8.75
CA MET A 354 -8.13 -12.88 -9.06
C MET A 354 -7.75 -12.62 -10.51
N GLY A 355 -8.73 -12.52 -11.43
CA GLY A 355 -8.51 -12.13 -12.82
C GLY A 355 -7.91 -10.73 -13.00
N PHE A 356 -8.00 -9.85 -12.00
CA PHE A 356 -7.39 -8.52 -12.03
C PHE A 356 -5.93 -8.50 -11.56
N LEU A 357 -5.38 -9.61 -11.06
CA LEU A 357 -4.06 -9.62 -10.44
C LEU A 357 -2.93 -9.25 -11.41
N GLY A 358 -3.02 -9.68 -12.66
CA GLY A 358 -2.04 -9.28 -13.69
C GLY A 358 -2.15 -7.80 -14.05
N SER A 359 -3.37 -7.25 -14.08
CA SER A 359 -3.61 -5.81 -14.29
C SER A 359 -3.05 -4.96 -13.14
N VAL A 360 -3.15 -5.44 -11.90
CA VAL A 360 -2.49 -4.83 -10.74
C VAL A 360 -0.98 -4.73 -10.96
N ILE A 361 -0.33 -5.83 -11.34
CA ILE A 361 1.11 -5.88 -11.54
C ILE A 361 1.53 -4.92 -12.66
N ILE A 362 0.81 -4.90 -13.78
CA ILE A 362 1.04 -3.96 -14.88
C ILE A 362 0.88 -2.51 -14.40
N SER A 363 -0.13 -2.20 -13.57
CA SER A 363 -0.38 -0.85 -13.06
C SER A 363 0.77 -0.31 -12.19
N PHE A 364 1.61 -1.18 -11.62
CA PHE A 364 2.80 -0.76 -10.86
C PHE A 364 3.83 -0.04 -11.73
N ALA A 365 3.85 -0.28 -13.05
CA ALA A 365 4.69 0.47 -13.98
C ALA A 365 4.41 1.98 -13.91
N PHE A 366 3.14 2.36 -13.88
CA PHE A 366 2.72 3.76 -13.79
C PHE A 366 3.05 4.36 -12.42
N SER A 367 2.89 3.58 -11.34
CA SER A 367 3.23 4.02 -9.99
C SER A 367 4.75 4.26 -9.83
N MET A 368 5.57 3.35 -10.37
CA MET A 368 7.03 3.51 -10.43
C MET A 368 7.42 4.71 -11.28
N PHE A 369 6.74 4.94 -12.41
CA PHE A 369 6.98 6.10 -13.26
C PHE A 369 6.65 7.43 -12.56
N LYS A 370 5.54 7.50 -11.82
CA LYS A 370 5.22 8.70 -10.99
C LYS A 370 6.36 8.99 -10.02
N GLN A 371 6.91 7.97 -9.38
CA GLN A 371 7.97 8.10 -8.36
C GLN A 371 9.42 8.06 -8.92
N ARG A 372 9.60 8.06 -10.25
CA ARG A 372 10.91 7.84 -10.92
C ARG A 372 12.04 8.75 -10.46
N LYS A 373 11.74 10.02 -10.15
CA LYS A 373 12.74 11.00 -9.68
C LYS A 373 13.30 10.62 -8.31
N LEU A 374 12.42 10.18 -7.41
CA LEU A 374 12.79 9.72 -6.07
C LEU A 374 13.57 8.41 -6.16
N VAL A 375 13.10 7.46 -6.98
CA VAL A 375 13.80 6.20 -7.27
C VAL A 375 15.22 6.47 -7.77
N LYS A 376 15.38 7.39 -8.75
CA LYS A 376 16.69 7.73 -9.32
C LYS A 376 17.62 8.37 -8.29
N ARG A 377 17.10 9.23 -7.41
CA ARG A 377 17.90 9.95 -6.40
C ARG A 377 18.40 9.02 -5.29
N HIS A 378 17.56 8.11 -4.83
CA HIS A 378 17.85 7.18 -3.73
C HIS A 378 18.05 5.74 -4.23
N ALA A 379 18.51 5.58 -5.47
CA ALA A 379 18.61 4.29 -6.14
C ALA A 379 19.50 3.33 -5.36
N ALA A 380 20.66 3.80 -4.91
CA ALA A 380 21.63 2.96 -4.20
C ALA A 380 21.00 2.38 -2.92
N GLU A 381 20.38 3.21 -2.08
CA GLU A 381 19.76 2.80 -0.82
C GLU A 381 18.58 1.85 -1.05
N ILE A 382 17.71 2.19 -2.01
CA ILE A 382 16.50 1.43 -2.30
C ILE A 382 16.83 0.07 -2.91
N PHE A 383 17.60 0.04 -4.00
CA PHE A 383 17.88 -1.21 -4.71
C PHE A 383 18.72 -2.17 -3.87
N SER A 384 19.77 -1.70 -3.20
CA SER A 384 20.61 -2.55 -2.35
C SER A 384 19.82 -3.17 -1.21
N SER A 385 19.07 -2.35 -0.46
CA SER A 385 18.28 -2.80 0.69
C SER A 385 17.16 -3.76 0.27
N VAL A 386 16.43 -3.46 -0.81
CA VAL A 386 15.37 -4.34 -1.31
C VAL A 386 15.94 -5.67 -1.80
N ILE A 387 17.02 -5.68 -2.59
CA ILE A 387 17.60 -6.92 -3.12
C ILE A 387 18.14 -7.79 -1.98
N ILE A 388 18.94 -7.21 -1.07
CA ILE A 388 19.54 -7.94 0.05
C ILE A 388 18.44 -8.49 0.98
N SER A 389 17.46 -7.68 1.36
CA SER A 389 16.37 -8.13 2.24
C SER A 389 15.47 -9.17 1.59
N THR A 390 15.22 -9.08 0.29
CA THR A 390 14.43 -10.07 -0.45
C THR A 390 15.13 -11.42 -0.51
N ILE A 391 16.43 -11.44 -0.89
CA ILE A 391 17.24 -12.66 -0.89
C ILE A 391 17.28 -13.23 0.53
N PHE A 392 17.59 -12.41 1.52
CA PHE A 392 17.60 -12.84 2.91
C PHE A 392 16.26 -13.43 3.34
N SER A 393 15.14 -12.78 3.04
CA SER A 393 13.81 -13.26 3.42
C SER A 393 13.47 -14.61 2.78
N LEU A 394 13.77 -14.79 1.49
CA LEU A 394 13.50 -16.05 0.79
C LEU A 394 14.35 -17.19 1.37
N TYR A 395 15.68 -16.99 1.44
CA TYR A 395 16.61 -18.02 1.89
C TYR A 395 16.48 -18.32 3.39
N SER A 396 16.30 -17.30 4.24
CA SER A 396 16.08 -17.52 5.67
C SER A 396 14.78 -18.30 5.93
N THR A 397 13.71 -18.00 5.20
CA THR A 397 12.45 -18.74 5.33
C THR A 397 12.61 -20.20 4.89
N ALA A 398 13.33 -20.47 3.80
CA ALA A 398 13.64 -21.84 3.35
C ALA A 398 14.48 -22.60 4.38
N VAL A 399 15.57 -21.99 4.88
CA VAL A 399 16.47 -22.61 5.87
C VAL A 399 15.74 -22.88 7.17
N VAL A 400 15.06 -21.87 7.74
CA VAL A 400 14.34 -22.03 9.01
C VAL A 400 13.22 -23.04 8.87
N GLY A 401 12.47 -23.04 7.76
CA GLY A 401 11.44 -24.05 7.47
C GLY A 401 11.98 -25.47 7.54
N ARG A 402 13.14 -25.72 6.92
CA ARG A 402 13.83 -27.01 7.02
C ARG A 402 14.28 -27.32 8.45
N LEU A 403 14.88 -26.36 9.15
CA LEU A 403 15.42 -26.55 10.50
C LEU A 403 14.33 -26.88 11.53
N VAL A 404 13.14 -26.28 11.41
CA VAL A 404 12.01 -26.61 12.29
C VAL A 404 11.24 -27.85 11.82
N GLY A 405 11.67 -28.51 10.75
CA GLY A 405 11.02 -29.67 10.16
C GLY A 405 9.60 -29.38 9.69
N LEU A 406 9.40 -28.24 9.03
CA LEU A 406 8.14 -27.94 8.33
C LEU A 406 8.13 -28.69 6.99
N GLU A 407 6.96 -29.19 6.59
CA GLU A 407 6.81 -29.90 5.32
C GLU A 407 7.32 -29.05 4.14
N PRO A 408 7.99 -29.64 3.13
CA PRO A 408 8.49 -28.91 1.97
C PRO A 408 7.43 -28.07 1.25
N SER A 409 6.24 -28.63 1.01
CA SER A 409 5.12 -27.95 0.35
C SER A 409 4.68 -26.70 1.13
N LEU A 410 4.56 -26.80 2.45
CA LEU A 410 4.20 -25.71 3.35
C LEU A 410 5.32 -24.65 3.39
N THR A 411 6.58 -25.08 3.45
CA THR A 411 7.74 -24.18 3.43
C THR A 411 7.80 -23.35 2.13
N LEU A 412 7.56 -23.98 0.97
CA LEU A 412 7.47 -23.29 -0.32
C LEU A 412 6.28 -22.33 -0.36
N SER A 413 5.16 -22.69 0.26
CA SER A 413 3.96 -21.85 0.34
C SER A 413 4.19 -20.56 1.14
N ILE A 414 5.01 -20.62 2.19
CA ILE A 414 5.30 -19.45 3.06
C ILE A 414 6.54 -18.67 2.61
N LEU A 415 7.27 -19.16 1.60
CA LEU A 415 8.52 -18.57 1.13
C LEU A 415 8.42 -17.07 0.79
N PRO A 416 7.42 -16.59 0.01
CA PRO A 416 7.29 -15.18 -0.32
C PRO A 416 6.54 -14.35 0.75
N ARG A 417 6.62 -14.68 2.05
CA ARG A 417 5.84 -14.03 3.13
C ARG A 417 5.95 -12.51 3.25
N CYS A 418 7.09 -11.91 2.84
CA CYS A 418 7.31 -10.46 2.90
C CYS A 418 6.91 -9.72 1.61
N ILE A 419 6.43 -10.45 0.60
CA ILE A 419 6.06 -9.92 -0.70
C ILE A 419 4.56 -9.68 -0.75
N THR A 420 4.09 -8.67 -1.49
CA THR A 420 2.64 -8.44 -1.64
C THR A 420 1.93 -9.63 -2.24
N VAL A 421 0.72 -9.92 -1.75
CA VAL A 421 -0.05 -11.11 -2.13
C VAL A 421 -0.10 -11.29 -3.64
N ALA A 422 -0.34 -10.23 -4.42
CA ALA A 422 -0.38 -10.29 -5.87
C ALA A 422 0.88 -10.90 -6.52
N LEU A 423 2.05 -10.47 -6.04
CA LEU A 423 3.34 -10.93 -6.53
C LEU A 423 3.76 -12.24 -5.86
N ALA A 424 3.41 -12.45 -4.59
CA ALA A 424 3.65 -13.68 -3.86
C ALA A 424 2.93 -14.87 -4.50
N LEU A 425 1.68 -14.70 -4.94
CA LEU A 425 0.94 -15.73 -5.66
C LEU A 425 1.53 -16.03 -7.05
N SER A 426 2.11 -15.02 -7.70
CA SER A 426 2.85 -15.23 -8.94
C SER A 426 4.14 -16.03 -8.69
N ILE A 427 4.86 -15.74 -7.60
CA ILE A 427 6.06 -16.48 -7.20
C ILE A 427 5.72 -17.93 -6.86
N VAL A 428 4.68 -18.16 -6.04
CA VAL A 428 4.34 -19.50 -5.57
C VAL A 428 3.91 -20.41 -6.72
N SER A 429 3.31 -19.85 -7.77
CA SER A 429 2.96 -20.60 -8.99
C SER A 429 4.17 -21.16 -9.76
N LEU A 430 5.39 -20.71 -9.43
CA LEU A 430 6.63 -21.23 -10.00
C LEU A 430 7.13 -22.50 -9.31
N PHE A 431 6.57 -22.83 -8.13
CA PHE A 431 6.96 -23.96 -7.29
C PHE A 431 5.82 -24.98 -7.25
N ASP A 432 6.09 -26.19 -7.76
CA ASP A 432 5.12 -27.27 -7.77
C ASP A 432 4.78 -27.72 -6.33
N GLY A 433 3.52 -28.03 -6.07
CA GLY A 433 3.04 -28.50 -4.75
C GLY A 433 2.80 -27.42 -3.70
N ALA A 434 3.09 -26.15 -3.99
CA ALA A 434 2.83 -25.05 -3.07
C ALA A 434 1.37 -24.57 -3.08
N ASN A 435 0.87 -24.14 -1.93
CA ASN A 435 -0.53 -23.77 -1.69
C ASN A 435 -0.72 -22.25 -1.67
N ALA A 436 -1.37 -21.73 -2.73
CA ALA A 436 -1.67 -20.31 -2.90
C ALA A 436 -2.50 -19.69 -1.76
N SER A 437 -3.48 -20.42 -1.22
CA SER A 437 -4.35 -19.93 -0.15
C SER A 437 -3.56 -19.73 1.14
N LEU A 438 -2.67 -20.68 1.47
CA LEU A 438 -1.74 -20.54 2.58
C LEU A 438 -0.76 -19.39 2.37
N THR A 439 -0.22 -19.23 1.16
CA THR A 439 0.65 -18.09 0.81
C THR A 439 -0.03 -16.75 1.09
N ALA A 440 -1.26 -16.57 0.62
CA ALA A 440 -2.00 -15.33 0.84
C ALA A 440 -2.25 -15.06 2.33
N ALA A 441 -2.62 -16.09 3.09
CA ALA A 441 -2.83 -15.97 4.53
C ALA A 441 -1.55 -15.58 5.27
N VAL A 442 -0.44 -16.26 4.98
CA VAL A 442 0.85 -15.96 5.61
C VAL A 442 1.34 -14.55 5.28
N VAL A 443 1.19 -14.11 4.03
CA VAL A 443 1.52 -12.72 3.66
C VAL A 443 0.66 -11.75 4.46
N VAL A 444 -0.67 -11.92 4.47
CA VAL A 444 -1.57 -11.02 5.23
C VAL A 444 -1.24 -11.00 6.72
N VAL A 445 -1.01 -12.15 7.34
CA VAL A 445 -0.61 -12.23 8.76
C VAL A 445 0.74 -11.54 8.99
N THR A 446 1.72 -11.74 8.11
CA THR A 446 3.02 -11.05 8.19
C THR A 446 2.83 -9.53 8.14
N GLY A 447 1.97 -9.05 7.25
CA GLY A 447 1.62 -7.64 7.16
C GLY A 447 0.88 -7.09 8.38
N LEU A 448 0.00 -7.88 9.00
CA LEU A 448 -0.69 -7.49 10.24
C LEU A 448 0.25 -7.43 11.43
N VAL A 449 1.18 -8.39 11.55
CA VAL A 449 2.27 -8.34 12.52
C VAL A 449 3.07 -7.04 12.32
N GLY A 450 3.46 -6.73 11.08
CA GLY A 450 4.11 -5.46 10.78
C GLY A 450 3.26 -4.24 11.14
N ALA A 451 1.99 -4.21 10.75
CA ALA A 451 1.10 -3.09 11.01
C ALA A 451 0.98 -2.75 12.51
N ASN A 452 1.00 -3.77 13.36
CA ASN A 452 0.86 -3.59 14.81
C ASN A 452 2.19 -3.33 15.53
N PHE A 453 3.31 -3.89 15.04
CA PHE A 453 4.57 -3.88 15.78
C PHE A 453 5.72 -3.09 15.12
N VAL A 454 5.58 -2.63 13.86
CA VAL A 454 6.72 -2.07 13.10
C VAL A 454 7.32 -0.83 13.74
N GLN A 455 6.51 0.17 14.14
CA GLN A 455 7.02 1.40 14.75
C GLN A 455 7.83 1.12 16.02
N THR A 456 7.22 0.34 16.94
CA THR A 456 7.87 -0.08 18.19
C THR A 456 9.19 -0.80 17.94
N MET A 457 9.28 -1.63 16.89
CA MET A 457 10.51 -2.34 16.56
C MET A 457 11.54 -1.42 15.90
N LEU A 458 11.14 -0.54 14.98
CA LEU A 458 12.04 0.44 14.37
C LEU A 458 12.68 1.36 15.44
N ASP A 459 11.90 1.78 16.44
CA ASP A 459 12.38 2.60 17.56
C ASP A 459 13.37 1.82 18.44
N LYS A 460 13.06 0.55 18.76
CA LYS A 460 13.98 -0.34 19.50
C LYS A 460 15.28 -0.60 18.75
N LEU A 461 15.21 -0.75 17.42
CA LEU A 461 16.38 -0.90 16.55
C LEU A 461 17.14 0.41 16.32
N ARG A 462 16.63 1.53 16.86
CA ARG A 462 17.19 2.89 16.74
C ARG A 462 17.27 3.38 15.29
N LEU A 463 16.35 2.94 14.45
CA LEU A 463 16.24 3.38 13.06
C LEU A 463 15.46 4.71 13.03
N GLN A 464 16.16 5.85 13.03
CA GLN A 464 15.53 7.17 13.05
C GLN A 464 15.29 7.76 11.65
N ASP A 465 15.96 7.21 10.64
CA ASP A 465 15.90 7.76 9.28
C ASP A 465 14.62 7.35 8.54
N PRO A 466 13.79 8.31 8.06
CA PRO A 466 12.56 8.00 7.31
C PRO A 466 12.74 7.10 6.09
N ILE A 467 13.87 7.20 5.39
CA ILE A 467 14.17 6.35 4.22
C ILE A 467 14.35 4.91 4.69
N ALA A 468 15.23 4.69 5.67
CA ALA A 468 15.46 3.37 6.23
C ALA A 468 14.19 2.76 6.85
N ARG A 469 13.43 3.55 7.63
CA ARG A 469 12.15 3.11 8.22
C ARG A 469 11.15 2.71 7.15
N GLY A 470 11.04 3.52 6.08
CA GLY A 470 10.13 3.27 4.99
C GLY A 470 10.48 2.02 4.19
N ILE A 471 11.75 1.87 3.78
CA ILE A 471 12.24 0.69 3.05
C ILE A 471 12.10 -0.56 3.92
N ALA A 472 12.54 -0.52 5.17
CA ALA A 472 12.50 -1.68 6.07
C ALA A 472 11.08 -2.20 6.29
N THR A 473 10.14 -1.28 6.51
CA THR A 473 8.73 -1.61 6.73
C THR A 473 8.11 -2.26 5.51
N ALA A 474 8.30 -1.66 4.34
CA ALA A 474 7.70 -2.17 3.11
C ALA A 474 8.32 -3.49 2.66
N SER A 475 9.64 -3.69 2.84
CA SER A 475 10.31 -4.94 2.49
C SER A 475 10.06 -6.09 3.47
N SER A 476 9.57 -5.83 4.68
CA SER A 476 9.26 -6.87 5.68
C SER A 476 7.76 -7.13 5.87
N ALA A 477 6.92 -6.11 5.72
CA ALA A 477 5.48 -6.15 6.02
C ALA A 477 4.60 -5.52 4.93
N HIS A 478 5.19 -5.28 3.74
CA HIS A 478 4.50 -4.88 2.52
C HIS A 478 3.52 -3.70 2.72
N GLY A 479 2.41 -3.69 1.98
CA GLY A 479 1.42 -2.61 2.01
C GLY A 479 0.72 -2.41 3.36
N LEU A 480 0.55 -3.45 4.17
CA LEU A 480 -0.14 -3.35 5.47
C LEU A 480 0.73 -2.63 6.50
N GLY A 481 2.00 -3.03 6.62
CA GLY A 481 2.97 -2.31 7.44
C GLY A 481 3.18 -0.89 6.95
N THR A 482 3.23 -0.69 5.63
CA THR A 482 3.34 0.65 5.01
C THR A 482 2.21 1.57 5.43
N ALA A 483 0.96 1.10 5.36
CA ALA A 483 -0.21 1.89 5.76
C ALA A 483 -0.16 2.28 7.24
N ALA A 484 0.27 1.35 8.11
CA ALA A 484 0.38 1.62 9.55
C ALA A 484 1.52 2.59 9.89
N LEU A 485 2.70 2.45 9.25
CA LEU A 485 3.82 3.36 9.46
C LEU A 485 3.47 4.77 8.97
N SER A 486 3.05 4.88 7.71
CA SER A 486 2.77 6.17 7.07
C SER A 486 1.64 6.97 7.71
N ALA A 487 0.72 6.29 8.42
CA ALA A 487 -0.33 6.96 9.18
C ALA A 487 0.23 7.83 10.32
N LYS A 488 1.40 7.48 10.88
CA LYS A 488 2.07 8.26 11.94
C LYS A 488 3.33 8.97 11.47
N GLU A 489 3.98 8.44 10.43
CA GLU A 489 5.22 8.95 9.83
C GLU A 489 5.03 9.17 8.33
N PRO A 490 4.28 10.22 7.93
CA PRO A 490 3.96 10.48 6.53
C PRO A 490 5.19 10.68 5.64
N GLU A 491 6.32 11.10 6.19
CA GLU A 491 7.59 11.27 5.50
C GLU A 491 8.22 9.95 5.00
N ALA A 492 7.88 8.81 5.62
CA ALA A 492 8.37 7.50 5.22
C ALA A 492 7.55 6.87 4.07
N LEU A 493 6.31 7.34 3.88
CA LEU A 493 5.35 6.82 2.89
C LEU A 493 5.92 6.66 1.47
N PRO A 494 6.68 7.62 0.91
CA PRO A 494 7.16 7.52 -0.47
C PRO A 494 8.19 6.39 -0.64
N PHE A 495 9.07 6.24 0.35
CA PHE A 495 10.05 5.17 0.38
C PHE A 495 9.39 3.82 0.61
N CYS A 496 8.34 3.76 1.43
CA CYS A 496 7.52 2.56 1.54
C CYS A 496 6.86 2.18 0.20
N ALA A 497 6.23 3.14 -0.48
CA ALA A 497 5.51 2.89 -1.72
C ALA A 497 6.41 2.28 -2.79
N ILE A 498 7.62 2.82 -2.92
CA ILE A 498 8.64 2.33 -3.86
C ILE A 498 9.18 0.97 -3.41
N ALA A 499 9.59 0.85 -2.15
CA ALA A 499 10.19 -0.37 -1.65
C ALA A 499 9.22 -1.56 -1.68
N TYR A 500 7.92 -1.36 -1.40
CA TYR A 500 6.95 -2.45 -1.49
C TYR A 500 6.82 -2.93 -2.94
N ALA A 501 6.72 -2.02 -3.91
CA ALA A 501 6.59 -2.37 -5.32
C ALA A 501 7.85 -3.12 -5.80
N LEU A 502 9.03 -2.57 -5.50
CA LEU A 502 10.31 -3.18 -5.89
C LEU A 502 10.56 -4.52 -5.20
N THR A 503 10.18 -4.69 -3.94
CA THR A 503 10.36 -5.96 -3.20
C THR A 503 9.64 -7.10 -3.92
N GLY A 504 8.40 -6.89 -4.35
CA GLY A 504 7.69 -7.92 -5.10
C GLY A 504 8.24 -8.14 -6.50
N ILE A 505 8.71 -7.08 -7.17
CA ILE A 505 9.33 -7.18 -8.50
C ILE A 505 10.61 -8.01 -8.41
N PHE A 506 11.55 -7.63 -7.54
CA PHE A 506 12.80 -8.33 -7.36
C PHE A 506 12.59 -9.75 -6.84
N GLY A 507 11.70 -9.96 -5.88
CA GLY A 507 11.39 -11.30 -5.40
C GLY A 507 10.87 -12.21 -6.51
N SER A 508 10.04 -11.67 -7.40
CA SER A 508 9.55 -12.41 -8.56
C SER A 508 10.62 -12.68 -9.61
N LEU A 509 11.48 -11.69 -9.90
CA LEU A 509 12.62 -11.87 -10.80
C LEU A 509 13.58 -12.94 -10.27
N ILE A 510 13.96 -12.82 -8.99
CA ILE A 510 14.87 -13.75 -8.30
C ILE A 510 14.34 -15.17 -8.35
N CYS A 511 13.07 -15.41 -7.99
CA CYS A 511 12.46 -16.75 -8.02
C CYS A 511 12.23 -17.28 -9.45
N SER A 512 12.12 -16.38 -10.44
CA SER A 512 12.00 -16.77 -11.85
C SER A 512 13.29 -17.37 -12.39
N VAL A 513 14.46 -17.00 -11.84
CA VAL A 513 15.75 -17.57 -12.23
C VAL A 513 15.79 -19.07 -11.88
N PRO A 514 15.99 -19.98 -12.85
CA PRO A 514 15.99 -21.42 -12.60
C PRO A 514 17.01 -21.89 -11.56
N LEU A 515 18.20 -21.26 -11.52
CA LEU A 515 19.25 -21.58 -10.55
C LEU A 515 18.83 -21.28 -9.11
N VAL A 516 18.20 -20.12 -8.90
CA VAL A 516 17.69 -19.73 -7.57
C VAL A 516 16.57 -20.68 -7.15
N ARG A 517 15.65 -21.00 -8.06
CA ARG A 517 14.57 -21.95 -7.78
C ARG A 517 15.09 -23.32 -7.36
N LYS A 518 16.03 -23.88 -8.12
CA LYS A 518 16.69 -25.15 -7.77
C LYS A 518 17.39 -25.08 -6.42
N SER A 519 18.10 -23.99 -6.15
CA SER A 519 18.76 -23.76 -4.85
C SER A 519 17.76 -23.74 -3.69
N LEU A 520 16.62 -23.05 -3.85
CA LEU A 520 15.57 -23.00 -2.83
C LEU A 520 14.94 -24.38 -2.60
N LEU A 521 14.62 -25.12 -3.66
CA LEU A 521 14.09 -26.50 -3.57
C LEU A 521 15.07 -27.42 -2.80
N LEU A 522 16.37 -27.36 -3.13
CA LEU A 522 17.40 -28.13 -2.43
C LEU A 522 17.51 -27.78 -0.93
N ILE A 523 17.38 -26.50 -0.59
CA ILE A 523 17.40 -26.06 0.82
C ILE A 523 16.16 -26.55 1.55
N VAL A 524 14.98 -26.45 0.93
CA VAL A 524 13.74 -26.94 1.53
C VAL A 524 13.75 -28.46 1.69
N GLY A 525 14.51 -29.18 0.85
CA GLY A 525 14.60 -30.63 0.87
C GLY A 525 13.52 -31.31 0.03
N SER A 526 13.06 -30.63 -1.02
CA SER A 526 12.10 -31.13 -2.03
C SER A 526 12.80 -31.69 -3.26
#